data_AF-A0A7H4P0R5-F1
#
_entry.id   AF-A0A7H4P0R5-F1
#
_cell.length_a   1.000
_cell.length_b   1.000
_cell.length_c   1.000
_cell.angle_alpha   90.00
_cell.angle_beta   90.00
_cell.angle_gamma   90.00
#
_symmetry.space_group_name_H-M   'P 1'
#
loop_
_entity.id
_entity.type
_entity.pdbx_description
1 polymer ?
#
loop_
_entity_poly.entity_id
_entity_poly.type
_entity_poly.pdbx_seq_one_letter_code
_entity_poly.pdbx_strand_id
1 'polypeptide(L)'
;MAKYLGNKDINAIVNLIRGWQEPKLSWSAICEAVEPLVGKVPSRQSLNAHDAIVAAYQTKKEALKGRGAKNPRPASLNIAAARIVNLESEVEELKEENRRYKQQFKIWQYNAYKHGMTEHQLNAQLTKIDRERSDGERR
;
A
#
# COMPACT_ATOMS: atom_id res chain seq x y z
N MET A 1 -14.39 29.29 -7.61
CA MET A 1 -13.99 28.13 -8.44
C MET A 1 -13.38 27.07 -7.55
N ALA A 2 -13.90 25.84 -7.56
CA ALA A 2 -13.40 24.76 -6.71
C ALA A 2 -11.97 24.38 -7.15
N LYS A 3 -10.97 24.79 -6.37
CA LYS A 3 -9.57 24.42 -6.63
C LYS A 3 -9.43 22.90 -6.48
N TYR A 4 -9.16 22.19 -7.56
CA TYR A 4 -8.89 20.76 -7.53
C TYR A 4 -7.64 20.47 -6.69
N LEU A 5 -7.63 19.36 -5.94
CA LEU A 5 -6.42 18.90 -5.25
C LEU A 5 -5.40 18.51 -6.31
N GLY A 6 -4.27 19.20 -6.35
CA GLY A 6 -3.17 18.86 -7.25
C GLY A 6 -2.40 17.65 -6.74
N ASN A 7 -1.53 17.07 -7.57
CA ASN A 7 -0.69 15.92 -7.18
C ASN A 7 0.17 16.21 -5.93
N LYS A 8 0.62 17.46 -5.75
CA LYS A 8 1.35 17.87 -4.54
C LYS A 8 0.48 17.79 -3.29
N ASP A 9 -0.76 18.27 -3.37
CA ASP A 9 -1.73 18.21 -2.28
C ASP A 9 -2.07 16.76 -1.94
N ILE A 10 -2.34 15.94 -2.96
CA ILE A 10 -2.62 14.50 -2.80
C ILE A 10 -1.47 13.81 -2.07
N ASN A 11 -0.22 14.05 -2.47
CA ASN A 11 0.94 13.45 -1.83
C ASN A 11 1.11 13.93 -0.38
N ALA A 12 0.89 15.22 -0.10
CA ALA A 12 0.94 15.76 1.26
C ALA A 12 -0.12 15.11 2.16
N ILE A 13 -1.35 14.95 1.65
CA ILE A 13 -2.44 14.28 2.38
C ILE A 13 -2.13 12.81 2.63
N VAL A 14 -1.63 12.09 1.63
CA VAL A 14 -1.20 10.68 1.78
C VAL A 14 -0.13 10.54 2.85
N ASN A 15 0.86 11.44 2.86
CA ASN A 15 1.93 11.43 3.86
C ASN A 15 1.39 11.73 5.27
N LEU A 16 0.47 12.69 5.40
CA LEU A 16 -0.22 12.97 6.66
C LEU A 16 -0.97 11.74 7.18
N ILE A 17 -1.71 11.03 6.33
CA ILE A 17 -2.44 9.82 6.72
C ILE A 17 -1.46 8.72 7.15
N ARG A 18 -0.37 8.50 6.39
CA ARG A 18 0.66 7.51 6.74
C ARG A 18 1.32 7.83 8.08
N GLY A 19 1.58 9.11 8.34
CA GLY A 19 2.18 9.63 9.56
C GLY A 19 1.25 9.73 10.75
N TRP A 20 -0.05 9.43 10.60
CA TRP A 20 -1.05 9.60 11.67
C TRP A 20 -0.66 8.88 12.95
N GLN A 21 -0.61 9.61 14.06
CA GLN A 21 -0.18 9.10 15.37
C GLN A 21 -1.36 8.84 16.31
N GLU A 22 -2.50 9.47 16.09
CA GLU A 22 -3.65 9.30 16.97
C GLU A 22 -4.27 7.90 16.80
N PRO A 23 -4.81 7.31 17.89
CA PRO A 23 -5.41 5.97 17.84
C PRO A 23 -6.59 5.85 16.89
N LYS A 24 -7.32 6.96 16.66
CA LYS A 24 -8.52 7.00 15.85
C LYS A 24 -8.26 7.77 14.56
N LEU A 25 -8.57 7.14 13.43
CA LEU A 25 -8.48 7.75 12.09
C LEU A 25 -9.90 7.90 11.49
N SER A 26 -10.39 9.13 11.39
CA SER A 26 -11.67 9.45 10.75
C SER A 26 -11.48 10.42 9.58
N TRP A 27 -12.43 10.41 8.64
CA TRP A 27 -12.43 11.35 7.52
C TRP A 27 -12.54 12.81 7.97
N SER A 28 -13.30 13.08 9.04
CA SER A 28 -13.41 14.43 9.62
C SER A 28 -12.06 14.92 10.14
N ALA A 29 -11.35 14.09 10.90
CA ALA A 29 -10.04 14.43 11.46
C ALA A 29 -9.01 14.67 10.35
N ILE A 30 -9.10 13.93 9.24
CA ILE A 30 -8.24 14.16 8.07
C ILE A 30 -8.60 15.49 7.37
N CYS A 31 -9.88 15.79 7.17
CA CYS A 31 -10.30 17.07 6.58
C CYS A 31 -9.73 18.26 7.36
N GLU A 32 -9.80 18.22 8.69
CA GLU A 32 -9.28 19.27 9.56
C GLU A 32 -7.75 19.32 9.52
N ALA A 33 -7.07 18.18 9.65
CA ALA A 33 -5.61 18.13 9.70
C ALA A 33 -4.93 18.49 8.36
N VAL A 34 -5.67 18.47 7.25
CA VAL A 34 -5.18 18.82 5.91
C VAL A 34 -5.24 20.33 5.64
N GLU A 35 -6.04 21.08 6.38
CA GLU A 35 -6.18 22.53 6.18
C GLU A 35 -4.84 23.29 6.16
N PRO A 36 -3.90 23.05 7.10
CA PRO A 36 -2.60 23.73 7.08
C PRO A 36 -1.71 23.34 5.89
N LEU A 37 -1.94 22.16 5.28
CA LEU A 37 -1.13 21.65 4.17
C LEU A 37 -1.58 22.18 2.81
N VAL A 38 -2.89 22.34 2.64
CA VAL A 38 -3.51 22.67 1.35
C VAL A 38 -4.11 24.09 1.34
N GLY A 39 -4.10 24.77 2.50
CA GLY A 39 -4.62 26.12 2.70
C GLY A 39 -6.16 26.19 2.70
N LYS A 40 -6.84 25.05 2.83
CA LYS A 40 -8.29 24.93 2.93
C LYS A 40 -8.69 23.57 3.49
N VAL A 41 -9.86 23.48 4.11
CA VAL A 41 -10.48 22.22 4.52
C VAL A 41 -11.07 21.52 3.28
N PRO A 42 -10.50 20.41 2.78
CA PRO A 42 -11.14 19.63 1.73
C PRO A 42 -12.40 18.92 2.24
N SER A 43 -13.37 18.68 1.37
CA SER A 43 -14.52 17.82 1.72
C SER A 43 -14.12 16.34 1.65
N ARG A 44 -14.82 15.49 2.41
CA ARG A 44 -14.64 14.02 2.32
C ARG A 44 -14.85 13.50 0.89
N GLN A 45 -15.80 14.07 0.16
CA GLN A 45 -16.04 13.71 -1.25
C GLN A 45 -14.80 14.02 -2.11
N SER A 46 -14.17 15.17 -1.90
CA SER A 46 -12.93 15.53 -2.59
C SER A 46 -11.78 14.59 -2.26
N LEU A 47 -11.65 14.14 -1.01
CA LEU A 47 -10.63 13.17 -0.61
C LEU A 47 -10.88 11.78 -1.20
N ASN A 48 -12.13 11.33 -1.18
CA ASN A 48 -12.53 10.02 -1.70
C ASN A 48 -12.41 9.90 -3.23
N ALA A 49 -12.39 11.02 -3.94
CA ALA A 49 -12.19 11.04 -5.40
C ALA A 49 -10.76 10.61 -5.82
N HIS A 50 -9.84 10.47 -4.86
CA HIS A 50 -8.46 10.10 -5.13
C HIS A 50 -8.12 8.73 -4.50
N ASP A 51 -7.94 7.72 -5.36
CA ASP A 51 -7.65 6.34 -4.93
C ASP A 51 -6.41 6.24 -4.02
N ALA A 52 -5.39 7.07 -4.25
CA ALA A 52 -4.20 7.11 -3.41
C ALA A 52 -4.51 7.49 -1.95
N ILE A 53 -5.43 8.44 -1.75
CA ILE A 53 -5.87 8.89 -0.42
C ILE A 53 -6.72 7.81 0.23
N VAL A 54 -7.63 7.19 -0.51
CA VAL A 54 -8.49 6.10 -0.03
C VAL A 54 -7.64 4.89 0.38
N ALA A 55 -6.67 4.49 -0.44
CA ALA A 55 -5.76 3.41 -0.14
C ALA A 55 -4.91 3.72 1.10
N ALA A 56 -4.37 4.94 1.22
CA ALA A 56 -3.63 5.35 2.40
C ALA A 56 -4.49 5.28 3.67
N TYR A 57 -5.75 5.75 3.59
CA TYR A 57 -6.70 5.68 4.69
C TYR A 57 -6.98 4.25 5.13
N GLN A 58 -7.30 3.36 4.19
CA GLN A 58 -7.60 1.95 4.48
C GLN A 58 -6.40 1.24 5.10
N THR A 59 -5.22 1.35 4.47
CA THR A 59 -3.99 0.75 4.99
C THR A 59 -3.68 1.23 6.40
N LYS A 60 -3.79 2.54 6.66
CA LYS A 60 -3.54 3.09 7.99
C LYS A 60 -4.59 2.63 9.00
N LYS A 61 -5.86 2.59 8.62
CA LYS A 61 -6.95 2.13 9.48
C LYS A 61 -6.78 0.67 9.88
N GLU A 62 -6.41 -0.21 8.97
CA GLU A 62 -6.09 -1.60 9.28
C GLU A 62 -4.85 -1.71 10.18
N ALA A 63 -3.79 -0.93 9.91
CA ALA A 63 -2.62 -0.88 10.77
C ALA A 63 -2.94 -0.42 12.20
N LEU A 64 -3.92 0.49 12.38
CA LEU A 64 -4.39 0.94 13.69
C LEU A 64 -5.23 -0.12 14.41
N LYS A 65 -6.02 -0.93 13.69
CA LYS A 65 -6.76 -2.06 14.28
C LYS A 65 -5.83 -3.17 14.77
N GLY A 66 -4.72 -3.42 14.06
CA GLY A 66 -3.72 -4.43 14.43
C GLY A 66 -2.74 -4.00 15.52
N ARG A 67 -2.72 -2.72 15.91
CA ARG A 67 -1.79 -2.20 16.93
C ARG A 67 -2.33 -2.39 18.35
N GLY A 68 -2.16 -3.61 18.87
CA GLY A 68 -2.12 -3.90 20.31
C GLY A 68 -0.73 -3.72 20.94
N ALA A 69 0.33 -3.53 20.14
CA ALA A 69 1.70 -3.43 20.65
C ALA A 69 2.29 -2.04 20.43
N LYS A 70 2.66 -1.40 21.53
CA LYS A 70 3.45 -0.17 21.62
C LYS A 70 4.58 -0.23 20.59
N ASN A 71 4.68 0.75 19.69
CA ASN A 71 5.88 0.90 18.86
C ASN A 71 7.09 0.94 19.79
N PRO A 72 7.99 -0.08 19.78
CA PRO A 72 9.15 -0.06 20.63
C PRO A 72 9.97 1.14 20.18
N ARG A 73 10.06 2.16 21.04
CA ARG A 73 10.97 3.27 20.78
C ARG A 73 12.38 2.67 20.78
N PRO A 74 13.18 2.88 19.72
CA PRO A 74 14.54 2.40 19.72
C PRO A 74 15.27 2.95 20.95
N ALA A 75 16.05 2.09 21.60
CA ALA A 75 16.72 2.43 22.86
C ALA A 75 17.77 3.56 22.71
N SER A 76 18.22 3.84 21.48
CA SER A 76 19.14 4.94 21.17
C SER A 76 18.95 5.48 19.74
N LEU A 77 19.44 6.70 19.50
CA LEU A 77 19.43 7.34 18.18
C LEU A 77 20.26 6.55 17.14
N ASN A 78 21.38 5.96 17.54
CA ASN A 78 22.21 5.15 16.64
C ASN A 78 21.47 3.90 16.14
N ILE A 79 20.72 3.23 17.02
CA ILE A 79 19.88 2.09 16.63
C ILE A 79 18.76 2.52 15.69
N ALA A 80 18.17 3.70 15.92
CA ALA A 80 17.16 4.27 15.02
C ALA A 80 17.74 4.56 13.63
N ALA A 81 18.92 5.19 13.56
CA ALA A 81 19.60 5.49 12.30
C ALA A 81 19.93 4.21 11.52
N ALA A 82 20.52 3.20 12.17
CA ALA A 82 20.80 1.91 11.54
C ALA A 82 19.52 1.22 11.01
N ARG A 83 18.42 1.29 11.77
CA ARG A 83 17.13 0.76 11.34
C ARG A 83 16.57 1.51 10.12
N ILE A 84 16.70 2.83 10.09
CA ILE A 84 16.27 3.65 8.94
C ILE A 84 17.05 3.25 7.69
N VAL A 85 18.38 3.16 7.76
CA VAL A 85 19.22 2.76 6.62
C VAL A 85 18.82 1.39 6.09
N ASN A 86 18.66 0.39 6.97
CA ASN A 86 18.25 -0.96 6.56
C ASN A 86 16.86 -0.96 5.90
N LEU A 87 15.90 -0.23 6.46
CA LEU A 87 14.55 -0.11 5.88
C LEU A 87 14.57 0.62 4.54
N GLU A 88 15.40 1.65 4.37
CA GLU A 88 15.57 2.36 3.10
C GLU A 88 16.15 1.44 2.03
N SER A 89 17.15 0.62 2.37
CA SER A 89 17.70 -0.41 1.47
C SER A 89 16.66 -1.45 1.07
N GLU A 90 15.92 -2.01 2.03
CA GLU A 90 14.86 -2.99 1.76
C GLU A 90 13.75 -2.39 0.88
N VAL A 91 13.36 -1.14 1.15
CA VAL A 91 12.38 -0.43 0.32
C VAL A 91 12.87 -0.28 -1.11
N GLU A 92 14.15 0.02 -1.32
CA GLU A 92 14.70 0.17 -2.67
C GLU A 92 14.78 -1.17 -3.41
N GLU A 93 15.20 -2.24 -2.73
CA GLU A 93 15.18 -3.61 -3.26
C GLU A 93 13.77 -4.03 -3.68
N LEU A 94 12.77 -3.80 -2.82
CA LEU A 94 11.36 -4.11 -3.10
C LEU A 94 10.80 -3.30 -4.27
N LYS A 95 11.19 -2.02 -4.43
CA LYS A 95 10.79 -1.22 -5.59
C LYS A 95 11.36 -1.79 -6.88
N GLU A 96 12.62 -2.20 -6.87
CA GLU A 96 13.28 -2.79 -8.03
C GLU A 96 12.65 -4.14 -8.39
N GLU A 97 12.34 -4.98 -7.40
CA GLU A 97 11.60 -6.23 -7.60
C GLU A 97 10.21 -5.97 -8.20
N ASN A 98 9.47 -4.99 -7.67
CA ASN A 98 8.17 -4.58 -8.19
C ASN A 98 8.27 -4.08 -9.64
N ARG A 99 9.34 -3.34 -9.98
CA ARG A 99 9.61 -2.88 -11.35
C ARG A 99 9.82 -4.08 -12.29
N ARG A 100 10.59 -5.08 -11.86
CA ARG A 100 10.82 -6.32 -12.62
C ARG A 100 9.53 -7.10 -12.84
N TYR A 101 8.69 -7.26 -11.80
CA TYR A 101 7.38 -7.91 -11.94
C TYR A 101 6.46 -7.16 -12.90
N LYS A 102 6.42 -5.83 -12.85
CA LYS A 102 5.65 -5.01 -13.80
C LYS A 102 6.13 -5.19 -15.24
N GLN A 103 7.44 -5.28 -15.44
CA GLN A 103 8.01 -5.56 -16.76
C GLN A 103 7.60 -6.95 -17.26
N GLN A 104 7.70 -7.97 -16.39
CA GLN A 104 7.27 -9.32 -16.71
C GLN A 104 5.78 -9.39 -17.05
N PHE A 105 4.94 -8.67 -16.30
CA PHE A 105 3.51 -8.60 -16.54
C PHE A 105 3.18 -8.03 -17.92
N LYS A 106 3.91 -7.00 -18.38
CA LYS A 106 3.75 -6.47 -19.75
C LYS A 106 4.09 -7.50 -20.82
N ILE A 107 5.17 -8.26 -20.64
CA ILE A 107 5.57 -9.32 -21.57
C ILE A 107 4.48 -10.40 -21.64
N TRP A 108 3.97 -10.83 -20.48
CA TRP A 108 2.89 -11.81 -20.42
C TRP A 108 1.59 -11.29 -21.03
N GLN A 109 1.21 -10.03 -20.78
CA GLN A 109 0.04 -9.42 -21.40
C GLN A 109 0.15 -9.43 -22.93
N TYR A 110 1.29 -9.04 -23.48
CA TYR A 110 1.53 -9.06 -24.93
C TYR A 110 1.42 -10.48 -25.51
N ASN A 111 2.09 -11.45 -24.89
CA ASN A 111 2.06 -12.83 -25.35
C ASN A 111 0.67 -13.45 -25.22
N ALA A 112 -0.04 -13.20 -24.13
CA ALA A 112 -1.40 -13.66 -23.92
C ALA A 112 -2.33 -13.16 -25.03
N TYR A 113 -2.24 -11.87 -25.37
CA TYR A 113 -2.99 -11.29 -26.49
C TYR A 113 -2.62 -11.96 -27.83
N LYS A 114 -1.32 -12.11 -28.13
CA LYS A 114 -0.84 -12.77 -29.35
C LYS A 114 -1.36 -14.21 -29.49
N HIS A 115 -1.55 -14.91 -28.38
CA HIS A 115 -2.04 -16.29 -28.35
C HIS A 115 -3.56 -16.41 -28.13
N GLY A 116 -4.31 -15.30 -28.19
CA GLY A 116 -5.77 -15.31 -28.05
C GLY A 116 -6.27 -15.66 -26.66
N MET A 117 -5.43 -15.54 -25.62
CA MET A 117 -5.86 -15.75 -24.25
C MET A 117 -6.76 -14.61 -23.78
N THR A 118 -7.83 -14.97 -23.10
CA THR A 118 -8.78 -14.00 -22.53
C THR A 118 -8.37 -13.60 -21.12
N GLU A 119 -8.80 -12.41 -20.69
CA GLU A 119 -8.57 -11.93 -19.31
C GLU A 119 -9.13 -12.89 -18.25
N HIS A 120 -10.30 -13.49 -18.49
CA HIS A 120 -10.89 -14.49 -17.61
C HIS A 120 -9.97 -15.70 -17.41
N GLN A 121 -9.30 -16.17 -18.47
CA GLN A 121 -8.35 -17.28 -18.37
C GLN A 121 -7.09 -16.90 -17.60
N LEU A 122 -6.60 -15.67 -17.75
CA LEU A 122 -5.41 -15.18 -17.01
C LEU A 122 -5.70 -14.97 -15.51
N ASN A 123 -6.92 -14.57 -15.16
CA ASN A 123 -7.35 -14.33 -13.78
C ASN A 123 -7.98 -15.57 -13.12
N ALA A 124 -8.02 -16.71 -13.82
CA ALA A 124 -8.52 -17.95 -13.26
C ALA A 124 -7.69 -18.33 -12.02
N GLN A 125 -8.36 -18.83 -10.98
CA GLN A 125 -7.67 -19.27 -9.78
C GLN A 125 -6.66 -20.37 -10.10
N LEU A 126 -5.52 -20.35 -9.41
CA LEU A 126 -4.56 -21.44 -9.48
C LEU A 126 -5.24 -22.75 -9.08
N THR A 127 -5.00 -23.81 -9.84
CA THR A 127 -5.53 -25.13 -9.50
C THR A 127 -4.99 -25.56 -8.14
N LYS A 128 -5.84 -26.13 -7.29
CA LYS A 128 -5.39 -26.73 -6.04
C LYS A 128 -4.49 -27.92 -6.39
N ILE A 129 -3.20 -27.81 -6.11
CA ILE A 129 -2.27 -28.93 -6.24
C ILE A 129 -2.57 -29.87 -5.09
N ASP A 130 -3.22 -31.00 -5.36
CA ASP A 130 -3.34 -32.08 -4.39
C ASP A 130 -1.98 -32.76 -4.26
N ARG A 131 -1.31 -32.52 -3.13
CA ARG A 131 -0.05 -33.19 -2.80
C ARG A 131 -0.40 -34.38 -1.93
N GLU A 132 -1.00 -35.42 -2.52
CA GLU A 132 -1.19 -36.68 -1.82
C GLU A 132 0.18 -37.21 -1.39
N ARG A 133 0.34 -37.44 -0.07
CA ARG A 133 1.51 -38.10 0.52
C ARG A 133 1.64 -39.49 -0.09
N SER A 134 2.67 -39.71 -0.89
CA SER A 134 3.04 -41.03 -1.44
C SER A 134 3.79 -41.92 -0.44
N ASP A 135 3.74 -41.64 0.86
CA ASP A 135 4.42 -42.43 1.90
C ASP A 135 3.38 -43.23 2.70
N GLY A 136 2.96 -44.37 2.17
CA GLY A 136 1.91 -45.13 2.84
C GLY A 136 1.57 -46.54 2.38
N GLU A 137 2.27 -47.15 1.42
CA GLU A 137 2.03 -48.57 1.09
C GLU A 137 3.31 -49.32 0.75
N ARG A 138 4.01 -49.77 1.80
CA ARG A 138 4.71 -51.06 1.81
C ARG A 138 4.52 -51.68 3.19
N ARG A 139 3.48 -52.50 3.33
CA ARG A 139 3.38 -53.54 4.37
C ARG A 139 4.00 -54.81 3.82
#